data_AF-A0A9D5N080-F1
#
_entry.id   AF-A0A9D5N080-F1
#
_cell.length_a   1.000
_cell.length_b   1.000
_cell.length_c   1.000
_cell.angle_alpha   90.00
_cell.angle_beta   90.00
_cell.angle_gamma   90.00
#
_symmetry.space_group_name_H-M   'P 1'
#
loop_
_entity.id
_entity.type
_entity.pdbx_description
1 polymer ?
#
loop_
_entity_poly.entity_id
_entity_poly.type
_entity_poly.pdbx_seq_one_letter_code
_entity_poly.pdbx_strand_id
1 'polypeptide(L)'
;MNPTKASLLNLLSEKVYSMYERIDTFIIDTYNVDLKWDNGGKYGAVCLRYSRSGKTLCTLYFRKEQLGIWIILGKEERKKFDLERENFSDYVKEKYDETTVLHDGKWLMFDVDNCDLFDDIVMLLRIKKTPNRQLTMCGYCCDMCKAYKGNIKKKDEREELSKAWKIYYELNMPAEAIQCDGCRCRKAEAHRIDDHCPVRACVLHRKIINCSECKEYPCSLFLTRKGLSYEEANQIEEIDVANYYNYLMAFDNKSRLDRIKKGK
;
A
#
# COMPACT_ATOMS: atom_id res chain seq x y z
N MET A 1 -18.35 1.53 10.43
CA MET A 1 -17.09 1.43 11.21
C MET A 1 -16.06 0.76 10.33
N ASN A 2 -14.84 1.29 10.30
CA ASN A 2 -13.71 0.60 9.67
C ASN A 2 -13.29 -0.56 10.59
N PRO A 3 -12.86 -1.71 10.04
CA PRO A 3 -12.44 -2.83 10.87
C PRO A 3 -11.13 -2.51 11.61
N THR A 4 -11.03 -2.97 12.85
CA THR A 4 -9.77 -3.03 13.60
C THR A 4 -9.03 -4.33 13.26
N LYS A 5 -7.71 -4.38 13.54
CA LYS A 5 -6.92 -5.62 13.40
C LYS A 5 -7.55 -6.78 14.18
N ALA A 6 -7.99 -6.53 15.41
CA ALA A 6 -8.69 -7.52 16.23
C ALA A 6 -9.99 -8.03 15.58
N SER A 7 -10.78 -7.14 14.97
CA SER A 7 -12.01 -7.55 14.28
C SER A 7 -11.76 -8.43 13.06
N LEU A 8 -10.66 -8.19 12.33
CA LEU A 8 -10.27 -9.03 11.19
C LEU A 8 -9.74 -10.39 11.65
N LEU A 9 -8.93 -10.43 12.72
CA LEU A 9 -8.44 -11.68 13.31
C LEU A 9 -9.55 -12.54 13.92
N ASN A 10 -10.62 -11.93 14.42
CA ASN A 10 -11.80 -12.68 14.87
C ASN A 10 -12.61 -13.28 13.71
N LEU A 11 -12.49 -12.69 12.51
CA LEU A 11 -13.21 -13.15 11.32
C LEU A 11 -12.41 -14.19 10.52
N LEU A 12 -11.08 -14.08 10.51
CA LEU A 12 -10.18 -14.90 9.69
C LEU A 12 -9.34 -15.84 10.58
N SER A 13 -8.95 -17.00 10.06
CA SER A 13 -7.89 -17.78 10.69
C SER A 13 -6.53 -17.08 10.53
N GLU A 14 -5.54 -17.40 11.37
CA GLU A 14 -4.19 -16.82 11.30
C GLU A 14 -3.57 -16.99 9.91
N LYS A 15 -3.75 -18.16 9.28
CA LYS A 15 -3.28 -18.44 7.92
C LYS A 15 -3.88 -17.49 6.89
N VAL A 16 -5.20 -17.28 6.95
CA VAL A 16 -5.92 -16.42 5.99
C VAL A 16 -5.61 -14.94 6.23
N TYR A 17 -5.49 -14.54 7.50
CA TYR A 17 -5.05 -13.20 7.86
C TYR A 17 -3.62 -12.91 7.33
N SER A 18 -2.70 -13.87 7.47
CA SER A 18 -1.34 -13.75 6.92
C SER A 18 -1.35 -13.59 5.39
N MET A 19 -2.21 -14.33 4.67
CA MET A 19 -2.39 -14.14 3.23
C MET A 19 -2.91 -12.74 2.90
N TYR A 20 -3.94 -12.27 3.62
CA TYR A 20 -4.45 -10.91 3.48
C TYR A 20 -3.32 -9.88 3.66
N GLU A 21 -2.55 -9.96 4.74
CA GLU A 21 -1.45 -9.03 5.00
C GLU A 21 -0.42 -9.06 3.88
N ARG A 22 -0.11 -10.24 3.34
CA ARG A 22 0.84 -10.38 2.21
C ARG A 22 0.32 -9.67 0.95
N ILE A 23 -0.96 -9.83 0.62
CA ILE A 23 -1.60 -9.18 -0.54
C ILE A 23 -1.69 -7.67 -0.35
N ASP A 24 -2.22 -7.22 0.79
CA ASP A 24 -2.33 -5.80 1.11
C ASP A 24 -0.96 -5.13 1.04
N THR A 25 0.03 -5.71 1.71
CA THR A 25 1.39 -5.17 1.74
C THR A 25 1.98 -5.09 0.34
N PHE A 26 1.82 -6.12 -0.49
CA PHE A 26 2.26 -6.08 -1.88
C PHE A 26 1.59 -4.93 -2.64
N ILE A 27 0.27 -4.79 -2.52
CA ILE A 27 -0.48 -3.74 -3.22
C ILE A 27 0.00 -2.36 -2.77
N ILE A 28 0.10 -2.15 -1.46
CA ILE A 28 0.50 -0.89 -0.85
C ILE A 28 1.94 -0.57 -1.22
N ASP A 29 2.88 -1.50 -1.21
CA ASP A 29 4.28 -1.17 -1.56
C ASP A 29 4.48 -0.94 -3.07
N THR A 30 3.55 -1.38 -3.92
CA THR A 30 3.73 -1.42 -5.39
C THR A 30 2.89 -0.38 -6.14
N TYR A 31 1.71 -0.04 -5.62
CA TYR A 31 0.73 0.80 -6.31
C TYR A 31 0.35 2.02 -5.50
N ASN A 32 0.27 3.17 -6.16
CA ASN A 32 -0.44 4.33 -5.63
C ASN A 32 -1.95 4.08 -5.76
N VAL A 33 -2.58 3.66 -4.67
CA VAL A 33 -4.00 3.27 -4.60
C VAL A 33 -4.75 4.08 -3.56
N ASP A 34 -6.02 4.34 -3.86
CA ASP A 34 -7.04 4.73 -2.89
C ASP A 34 -7.64 3.47 -2.26
N LEU A 35 -7.85 3.48 -0.94
CA LEU A 35 -8.46 2.39 -0.19
C LEU A 35 -9.88 2.77 0.22
N LYS A 36 -10.81 1.83 0.08
CA LYS A 36 -12.17 2.00 0.60
C LYS A 36 -12.67 0.72 1.26
N TRP A 37 -12.97 0.81 2.55
CA TRP A 37 -13.72 -0.20 3.29
C TRP A 37 -15.23 -0.01 3.04
N ASP A 38 -15.96 -1.11 2.85
CA ASP A 38 -17.40 -1.09 2.62
C ASP A 38 -18.05 -2.41 3.08
N ASN A 39 -19.39 -2.46 3.10
CA ASN A 39 -20.12 -3.71 3.33
C ASN A 39 -19.81 -4.71 2.20
N GLY A 40 -19.48 -5.96 2.55
CA GLY A 40 -19.15 -7.00 1.56
C GLY A 40 -20.37 -7.56 0.80
N GLY A 41 -21.59 -7.21 1.21
CA GLY A 41 -22.85 -7.62 0.61
C GLY A 41 -22.98 -9.15 0.59
N LYS A 42 -23.39 -9.70 -0.55
CA LYS A 42 -23.53 -11.16 -0.73
C LYS A 42 -22.20 -11.91 -0.79
N TYR A 43 -21.06 -11.21 -0.85
CA TYR A 43 -19.74 -11.81 -1.06
C TYR A 43 -18.86 -11.85 0.20
N GLY A 44 -19.28 -11.18 1.27
CA GLY A 44 -18.60 -11.21 2.57
C GLY A 44 -19.18 -10.24 3.60
N ALA A 45 -18.67 -10.32 4.82
CA ALA A 45 -19.07 -9.42 5.90
C ALA A 45 -18.60 -7.98 5.62
N VAL A 46 -17.35 -7.86 5.17
CA VAL A 46 -16.70 -6.58 4.85
C VAL A 46 -15.91 -6.75 3.56
N CYS A 47 -15.72 -5.67 2.80
CA CYS A 47 -14.78 -5.65 1.68
C CYS A 47 -13.82 -4.47 1.75
N LEU A 48 -12.63 -4.66 1.18
CA LEU A 48 -11.61 -3.63 0.98
C LEU A 48 -11.33 -3.49 -0.51
N ARG A 49 -11.63 -2.32 -1.06
CA ARG A 49 -11.38 -2.00 -2.46
C ARG A 49 -10.11 -1.18 -2.60
N TYR A 50 -9.24 -1.61 -3.50
CA TYR A 50 -8.08 -0.83 -3.95
C TYR A 50 -8.38 -0.25 -5.33
N SER A 51 -8.23 1.07 -5.48
CA SER A 51 -8.47 1.76 -6.75
C SER A 51 -7.24 2.53 -7.17
N ARG A 52 -6.84 2.45 -8.44
CA ARG A 52 -5.75 3.24 -9.02
C ARG A 52 -6.29 4.08 -10.17
N SER A 53 -6.10 5.39 -10.08
CA SER A 53 -6.52 6.36 -11.11
C SER A 53 -8.01 6.25 -11.44
N GLY A 54 -8.86 6.17 -10.41
CA GLY A 54 -10.31 6.10 -10.53
C GLY A 54 -10.88 4.76 -11.02
N LYS A 55 -10.04 3.72 -11.20
CA LYS A 55 -10.47 2.37 -11.58
C LYS A 55 -10.08 1.37 -10.51
N THR A 56 -10.95 0.39 -10.25
CA THR A 56 -10.66 -0.73 -9.35
C THR A 56 -9.44 -1.51 -9.84
N LEU A 57 -8.48 -1.73 -8.94
CA LEU A 57 -7.39 -2.67 -9.11
C LEU A 57 -7.85 -4.08 -8.72
N CYS A 58 -8.33 -4.22 -7.48
CA CYS A 58 -9.00 -5.41 -6.98
C CYS A 58 -9.91 -5.06 -5.79
N THR A 59 -10.77 -6.00 -5.40
CA THR A 59 -11.54 -5.93 -4.15
C THR A 59 -11.31 -7.21 -3.35
N LEU A 60 -10.94 -7.07 -2.08
CA LEU A 60 -10.87 -8.17 -1.13
C LEU A 60 -12.20 -8.28 -0.39
N TYR A 61 -12.69 -9.50 -0.22
CA TYR A 61 -13.91 -9.83 0.49
C TYR A 61 -13.57 -10.72 1.68
N PHE A 62 -13.91 -10.24 2.88
CA PHE A 62 -13.63 -10.94 4.12
C PHE A 62 -14.86 -11.75 4.54
N ARG A 63 -14.69 -13.06 4.63
CA ARG A 63 -15.69 -14.04 5.07
C ARG A 63 -15.15 -14.81 6.27
N LYS A 64 -16.01 -15.53 6.98
CA LYS A 64 -15.57 -16.38 8.10
C LYS A 64 -14.53 -17.38 7.58
N GLU A 65 -13.31 -17.30 8.12
CA GLU A 65 -12.16 -18.16 7.80
C GLU A 65 -11.77 -18.18 6.31
N GLN A 66 -12.17 -17.19 5.51
CA GLN A 66 -11.93 -17.15 4.07
C GLN A 66 -11.68 -15.72 3.57
N LEU A 67 -10.82 -15.60 2.55
CA LEU A 67 -10.54 -14.35 1.85
C LEU A 67 -10.84 -14.53 0.36
N GLY A 68 -11.79 -13.76 -0.16
CA GLY A 68 -12.02 -13.66 -1.60
C GLY A 68 -11.25 -12.49 -2.20
N ILE A 69 -10.68 -12.64 -3.39
CA ILE A 69 -10.17 -11.54 -4.20
C ILE A 69 -10.88 -11.47 -5.54
N TRP A 70 -11.28 -10.26 -5.91
CA TRP A 70 -11.99 -9.99 -7.14
C TRP A 70 -11.18 -9.09 -8.07
N ILE A 71 -10.93 -9.57 -9.28
CA ILE A 71 -10.14 -8.90 -10.31
C ILE A 71 -10.92 -8.91 -11.62
N ILE A 72 -11.04 -7.74 -12.25
CA ILE A 72 -11.76 -7.58 -13.52
C ILE A 72 -10.75 -7.31 -14.63
N LEU A 73 -10.65 -8.20 -15.61
CA LEU A 73 -9.78 -8.04 -16.78
C LEU A 73 -10.59 -7.57 -18.00
N GLY A 74 -10.33 -6.34 -18.44
CA GLY A 74 -10.87 -5.79 -19.68
C GLY A 74 -10.18 -6.36 -20.92
N LYS A 75 -10.54 -5.84 -22.09
CA LYS A 75 -10.06 -6.37 -23.39
C LYS A 75 -8.53 -6.42 -23.51
N GLU A 76 -7.84 -5.33 -23.17
CA GLU A 76 -6.38 -5.27 -23.29
C GLU A 76 -5.66 -6.07 -22.20
N GLU A 77 -6.24 -6.16 -20.99
CA GLU A 77 -5.68 -6.97 -19.91
C GLU A 77 -5.81 -8.47 -20.22
N ARG A 78 -6.90 -8.89 -20.85
CA ARG A 78 -7.08 -10.27 -21.32
C ARG A 78 -6.07 -10.67 -22.39
N LYS A 79 -5.78 -9.80 -23.36
CA LYS A 79 -4.71 -10.07 -24.35
C LYS A 79 -3.36 -10.31 -23.67
N LYS A 80 -3.04 -9.55 -22.62
CA LYS A 80 -1.81 -9.75 -21.84
C LYS A 80 -1.83 -11.06 -21.06
N PHE A 81 -2.97 -11.41 -20.46
CA PHE A 81 -3.15 -12.71 -19.82
C PHE A 81 -2.92 -13.85 -20.82
N ASP A 82 -3.50 -13.78 -22.01
CA ASP A 82 -3.34 -14.82 -23.02
C ASP A 82 -1.88 -14.97 -23.50
N LEU A 83 -1.09 -13.87 -23.50
CA LEU A 83 0.35 -13.89 -23.82
C LEU A 83 1.21 -14.49 -22.71
N GLU A 84 0.85 -14.29 -21.45
CA GLU A 84 1.60 -14.76 -20.28
C GLU A 84 0.98 -16.04 -19.67
N ARG A 85 -0.01 -16.62 -20.36
CA ARG A 85 -0.90 -17.67 -19.86
C ARG A 85 -0.18 -18.89 -19.27
N GLU A 86 0.88 -19.32 -19.93
CA GLU A 86 1.65 -20.50 -19.53
C GLU A 86 2.42 -20.32 -18.21
N ASN A 87 2.55 -19.09 -17.72
CA ASN A 87 3.17 -18.81 -16.44
C ASN A 87 2.20 -18.93 -15.25
N PHE A 88 0.90 -19.08 -15.50
CA PHE A 88 -0.11 -19.22 -14.46
C PHE A 88 -0.33 -20.68 -14.07
N SER A 89 -0.73 -20.91 -12.81
CA SER A 89 -1.18 -22.23 -12.36
C SER A 89 -2.39 -22.73 -13.14
N ASP A 90 -2.58 -24.06 -13.17
CA ASP A 90 -3.74 -24.70 -13.80
C ASP A 90 -5.05 -24.18 -13.22
N TYR A 91 -5.10 -23.97 -11.90
CA TYR A 91 -6.25 -23.39 -11.22
C TYR A 91 -6.67 -22.03 -11.80
N VAL A 92 -5.72 -21.12 -12.04
CA VAL A 92 -6.03 -19.80 -12.60
C VAL A 92 -6.42 -19.89 -14.08
N LYS A 93 -5.77 -20.77 -14.85
CA LYS A 93 -6.10 -21.01 -16.26
C LYS A 93 -7.52 -21.57 -16.42
N GLU A 94 -7.88 -22.58 -15.64
CA GLU A 94 -9.23 -23.18 -15.61
C GLU A 94 -10.28 -22.14 -15.19
N LYS A 95 -10.03 -21.44 -14.09
CA LYS A 95 -10.95 -20.39 -13.61
C LYS A 95 -11.15 -19.31 -14.63
N TYR A 96 -10.08 -18.93 -15.35
CA TYR A 96 -10.19 -18.00 -16.45
C TYR A 96 -11.09 -18.61 -17.53
N ASP A 97 -10.82 -19.79 -18.07
CA ASP A 97 -11.59 -20.34 -19.20
C ASP A 97 -13.09 -20.49 -18.92
N GLU A 98 -13.44 -20.98 -17.73
CA GLU A 98 -14.83 -21.16 -17.30
C GLU A 98 -15.58 -19.84 -17.11
N THR A 99 -14.86 -18.75 -16.81
CA THR A 99 -15.49 -17.46 -16.52
C THR A 99 -15.96 -16.77 -17.80
N THR A 100 -17.24 -16.40 -17.85
CA THR A 100 -17.81 -15.66 -18.97
C THR A 100 -17.32 -14.21 -19.01
N VAL A 101 -17.21 -13.67 -20.21
CA VAL A 101 -16.85 -12.26 -20.43
C VAL A 101 -18.12 -11.42 -20.41
N LEU A 102 -18.15 -10.41 -19.54
CA LEU A 102 -19.24 -9.43 -19.47
C LEU A 102 -18.88 -8.17 -20.27
N HIS A 103 -19.83 -7.24 -20.34
CA HIS A 103 -19.72 -6.01 -21.13
C HIS A 103 -18.54 -5.11 -20.73
N ASP A 104 -18.12 -5.15 -19.45
CA ASP A 104 -17.04 -4.34 -18.89
C ASP A 104 -15.77 -5.14 -18.57
N GLY A 105 -15.77 -6.45 -18.82
CA GLY A 105 -14.59 -7.31 -18.65
C GLY A 105 -14.94 -8.72 -18.18
N LYS A 106 -13.89 -9.49 -17.88
CA LYS A 106 -13.98 -10.84 -17.34
C LYS A 106 -13.74 -10.79 -15.83
N TRP A 107 -14.76 -11.20 -15.08
CA TRP A 107 -14.86 -10.98 -13.63
C TRP A 107 -14.37 -12.22 -12.87
N LEU A 108 -13.11 -12.20 -12.46
CA LEU A 108 -12.45 -13.34 -11.82
C LEU A 108 -12.53 -13.19 -10.30
N MET A 109 -13.21 -14.14 -9.64
CA MET A 109 -13.23 -14.27 -8.19
C MET A 109 -12.42 -15.50 -7.80
N PHE A 110 -11.46 -15.31 -6.91
CA PHE A 110 -10.64 -16.38 -6.33
C PHE A 110 -10.79 -16.41 -4.82
N ASP A 111 -10.76 -17.60 -4.25
CA ASP A 111 -10.64 -17.78 -2.80
C ASP A 111 -9.16 -18.01 -2.49
N VAL A 112 -8.57 -17.10 -1.70
CA VAL A 112 -7.14 -17.05 -1.42
C VAL A 112 -6.87 -17.67 -0.05
N ASP A 113 -6.96 -19.00 0.00
CA ASP A 113 -6.83 -19.81 1.22
C ASP A 113 -5.49 -20.58 1.30
N ASN A 114 -4.70 -20.55 0.21
CA ASN A 114 -3.41 -21.22 0.09
C ASN A 114 -2.30 -20.25 -0.31
N CYS A 115 -1.07 -20.56 0.12
CA CYS A 115 0.11 -19.72 -0.15
C CYS A 115 0.50 -19.70 -1.63
N ASP A 116 0.11 -20.73 -2.39
CA ASP A 116 0.55 -20.97 -3.75
C ASP A 116 -0.12 -20.02 -4.75
N LEU A 117 -1.33 -19.55 -4.44
CA LEU A 117 -2.05 -18.59 -5.29
C LEU A 117 -1.48 -17.17 -5.23
N PHE A 118 -0.62 -16.85 -4.25
CA PHE A 118 -0.11 -15.50 -4.07
C PHE A 118 0.64 -14.99 -5.30
N ASP A 119 1.49 -15.82 -5.91
CA ASP A 119 2.31 -15.40 -7.05
C ASP A 119 1.45 -15.17 -8.30
N ASP A 120 0.44 -16.01 -8.53
CA ASP A 120 -0.56 -15.79 -9.58
C ASP A 120 -1.35 -14.49 -9.36
N ILE A 121 -1.77 -14.20 -8.12
CA ILE A 121 -2.45 -12.93 -7.80
C ILE A 121 -1.54 -11.74 -8.09
N VAL A 122 -0.26 -11.81 -7.72
CA VAL A 122 0.72 -10.76 -8.02
C VAL A 122 0.84 -10.54 -9.53
N MET A 123 0.91 -11.62 -10.32
CA MET A 123 0.95 -11.54 -11.78
C MET A 123 -0.33 -10.94 -12.37
N LEU A 124 -1.51 -11.38 -11.92
CA LEU A 124 -2.80 -10.82 -12.34
C LEU A 124 -2.91 -9.32 -12.04
N LEU A 125 -2.44 -8.88 -10.87
CA LEU A 125 -2.43 -7.46 -10.50
C LEU A 125 -1.50 -6.63 -11.41
N ARG A 126 -0.34 -7.17 -11.79
CA ARG A 126 0.60 -6.53 -12.73
C ARG A 126 0.02 -6.43 -14.14
N ILE A 127 -0.71 -7.47 -14.59
CA ILE A 127 -1.47 -7.44 -15.84
C ILE A 127 -2.57 -6.37 -15.78
N LYS A 128 -3.35 -6.38 -14.69
CA LYS A 128 -4.46 -5.46 -14.43
C LYS A 128 -4.00 -4.00 -14.47
N LYS A 129 -2.81 -3.73 -13.94
CA LYS A 129 -2.27 -2.38 -13.91
C LYS A 129 -0.77 -2.37 -13.68
N THR A 130 -0.04 -1.52 -14.39
CA THR A 130 1.40 -1.33 -14.14
C THR A 130 1.66 -0.70 -12.76
N PRO A 131 2.60 -1.22 -11.97
CA PRO A 131 3.12 -0.59 -10.76
C PRO A 131 3.53 0.86 -10.97
N ASN A 132 3.38 1.71 -9.95
CA ASN A 132 3.77 3.11 -10.05
C ASN A 132 4.19 3.77 -8.73
N ARG A 133 4.28 3.00 -7.64
CA ARG A 133 4.78 3.55 -6.38
C ARG A 133 6.26 3.87 -6.50
N GLN A 134 6.64 5.03 -5.96
CA GLN A 134 8.01 5.51 -5.97
C GLN A 134 8.41 5.85 -4.53
N LEU A 135 9.49 5.23 -4.06
CA LEU A 135 9.97 5.47 -2.70
C LEU A 135 10.81 6.74 -2.64
N THR A 136 10.67 7.46 -1.54
CA THR A 136 11.59 8.52 -1.15
C THR A 136 12.95 7.93 -0.75
N MET A 137 13.93 8.80 -0.48
CA MET A 137 15.29 8.40 -0.12
C MET A 137 15.36 7.60 1.19
N CYS A 138 14.48 7.90 2.15
CA CYS A 138 14.37 7.16 3.41
C CYS A 138 13.35 6.01 3.36
N GLY A 139 12.65 5.77 2.24
CA GLY A 139 11.62 4.73 2.12
C GLY A 139 10.18 5.15 2.45
N TYR A 140 9.92 6.42 2.81
CA TYR A 140 8.56 6.98 2.84
C TYR A 140 7.91 6.98 1.46
N CYS A 141 6.58 7.08 1.42
CA CYS A 141 5.77 7.15 0.20
C CYS A 141 5.07 8.52 0.11
N CYS A 142 5.62 9.44 -0.71
CA CYS A 142 5.02 10.78 -0.87
C CYS A 142 3.60 10.72 -1.43
N ASP A 143 3.29 9.73 -2.28
CA ASP A 143 1.97 9.54 -2.86
C ASP A 143 0.89 9.22 -1.81
N MET A 144 1.26 8.69 -0.65
CA MET A 144 0.34 8.48 0.48
C MET A 144 0.24 9.68 1.43
N CYS A 145 1.24 10.56 1.43
CA CYS A 145 1.39 11.57 2.46
C CYS A 145 0.46 12.77 2.20
N LYS A 146 -0.36 13.16 3.20
CA LYS A 146 -1.25 14.33 3.09
C LYS A 146 -0.50 15.66 3.04
N ALA A 147 0.77 15.69 3.49
CA ALA A 147 1.64 16.86 3.35
C ALA A 147 2.20 17.03 1.93
N TYR A 148 2.19 15.99 1.10
CA TYR A 148 2.76 16.09 -0.23
C TYR A 148 1.92 17.04 -1.09
N LYS A 149 2.57 18.02 -1.73
CA LYS A 149 1.90 19.07 -2.49
C LYS A 149 0.92 18.55 -3.55
N GLY A 150 1.24 17.42 -4.20
CA GLY A 150 0.36 16.79 -5.18
C GLY A 150 -0.94 16.19 -4.59
N ASN A 151 -0.99 16.01 -3.27
CA ASN A 151 -2.12 15.44 -2.54
C ASN A 151 -3.01 16.51 -1.86
N ILE A 152 -2.56 17.76 -1.78
CA ILE A 152 -3.34 18.88 -1.23
C ILE A 152 -4.41 19.26 -2.25
N LYS A 153 -5.68 18.99 -1.94
CA LYS A 153 -6.85 19.17 -2.81
C LYS A 153 -7.92 20.00 -2.08
N LYS A 154 -9.07 20.28 -2.70
CA LYS A 154 -10.17 21.05 -2.09
C LYS A 154 -10.71 20.47 -0.76
N LYS A 155 -10.53 19.17 -0.52
CA LYS A 155 -10.79 18.50 0.76
C LYS A 155 -9.46 18.04 1.35
N ASP A 156 -8.60 18.99 1.72
CA ASP A 156 -7.30 18.66 2.28
C ASP A 156 -7.46 18.18 3.74
N GLU A 157 -6.65 17.20 4.12
CA GLU A 157 -6.72 16.52 5.42
C GLU A 157 -5.50 16.90 6.27
N ARG A 158 -4.95 18.11 6.09
CA ARG A 158 -3.73 18.53 6.79
C ARG A 158 -3.96 18.81 8.26
N GLU A 159 -5.16 19.21 8.66
CA GLU A 159 -5.54 19.32 10.07
C GLU A 159 -5.46 17.96 10.77
N GLU A 160 -5.99 16.90 10.15
CA GLU A 160 -5.91 15.54 10.70
C GLU A 160 -4.48 15.01 10.70
N LEU A 161 -3.70 15.30 9.64
CA LEU A 161 -2.28 14.97 9.62
C LEU A 161 -1.50 15.70 10.72
N SER A 162 -1.80 16.98 10.98
CA SER A 162 -1.20 17.77 12.06
C SER A 162 -1.48 17.15 13.42
N LYS A 163 -2.74 16.74 13.69
CA LYS A 163 -3.13 16.04 14.92
C LYS A 163 -2.36 14.72 15.06
N ALA A 164 -2.28 13.92 14.00
CA ALA A 164 -1.52 12.67 14.00
C ALA A 164 -0.02 12.93 14.27
N TRP A 165 0.58 13.92 13.63
CA TRP A 165 1.98 14.28 13.87
C TRP A 165 2.25 14.72 15.31
N LYS A 166 1.32 15.46 15.92
CA LYS A 166 1.42 15.84 17.32
C LYS A 166 1.36 14.63 18.26
N ILE A 167 0.44 13.69 18.02
CA ILE A 167 0.25 12.49 18.85
C ILE A 167 1.45 11.54 18.71
N TYR A 168 1.80 11.19 17.47
CA TYR A 168 2.70 10.07 17.19
C TYR A 168 4.17 10.47 17.05
N TYR A 169 4.45 11.75 16.81
CA TYR A 169 5.82 12.25 16.57
C TYR A 169 6.17 13.50 17.40
N GLU A 170 5.28 13.93 18.30
CA GLU A 170 5.43 15.17 19.09
C GLU A 170 5.68 16.42 18.21
N LEU A 171 5.28 16.36 16.95
CA LEU A 171 5.56 17.38 15.95
C LEU A 171 4.38 18.35 15.85
N ASN A 172 4.53 19.50 16.48
CA ASN A 172 3.50 20.52 16.57
C ASN A 172 3.60 21.50 15.39
N MET A 173 3.00 21.14 14.25
CA MET A 173 3.00 21.95 13.03
C MET A 173 1.58 22.36 12.63
N PRO A 174 1.29 23.66 12.41
CA PRO A 174 -0.02 24.10 11.94
C PRO A 174 -0.27 23.63 10.50
N ALA A 175 -1.52 23.32 10.15
CA ALA A 175 -1.90 22.73 8.86
C ALA A 175 -1.43 23.57 7.66
N GLU A 176 -1.41 24.90 7.82
CA GLU A 176 -0.97 25.86 6.81
C GLU A 176 0.52 25.73 6.47
N ALA A 177 1.34 25.32 7.44
CA ALA A 177 2.77 25.05 7.27
C ALA A 177 3.05 23.64 6.73
N ILE A 178 2.05 22.75 6.72
CA ILE A 178 2.20 21.39 6.21
C ILE A 178 2.06 21.40 4.68
N GLN A 179 3.18 21.59 3.99
CA GLN A 179 3.29 21.41 2.55
C GLN A 179 4.69 20.88 2.21
N CYS A 180 4.81 19.88 1.35
CA CYS A 180 6.08 19.27 0.99
C CYS A 180 6.15 18.98 -0.50
N ASP A 181 7.16 19.49 -1.19
CA ASP A 181 7.45 19.12 -2.59
C ASP A 181 8.12 17.73 -2.69
N GLY A 182 8.51 17.13 -1.57
CA GLY A 182 9.14 15.82 -1.49
C GLY A 182 10.66 15.86 -1.69
N CYS A 183 11.36 14.90 -1.08
CA CYS A 183 12.83 14.89 -1.04
C CYS A 183 13.51 14.78 -2.41
N ARG A 184 12.79 14.25 -3.42
CA ARG A 184 13.28 14.08 -4.80
C ARG A 184 12.96 15.26 -5.71
N CYS A 185 12.22 16.28 -5.25
CA CYS A 185 12.00 17.49 -6.03
C CYS A 185 13.34 18.21 -6.28
N ARG A 186 13.59 18.54 -7.56
CA ARG A 186 14.84 19.16 -8.06
C ARG A 186 14.74 20.67 -8.23
N LYS A 187 13.57 21.28 -7.99
CA LYS A 187 13.41 22.73 -8.05
C LYS A 187 14.32 23.39 -7.01
N ALA A 188 14.92 24.53 -7.36
CA ALA A 188 15.81 25.25 -6.47
C ALA A 188 15.06 25.73 -5.22
N GLU A 189 13.81 26.12 -5.42
CA GLU A 189 12.84 26.62 -4.44
C GLU A 189 11.94 25.52 -3.84
N ALA A 190 12.34 24.24 -3.93
CA ALA A 190 11.56 23.14 -3.39
C ALA A 190 11.44 23.23 -1.86
N HIS A 191 10.21 23.34 -1.36
CA HIS A 191 9.91 23.36 0.07
C HIS A 191 9.80 21.93 0.61
N ARG A 192 10.52 21.63 1.69
CA ARG A 192 10.43 20.33 2.38
C ARG A 192 10.20 20.56 3.86
N ILE A 193 9.38 19.70 4.46
CA ILE A 193 9.12 19.73 5.91
C ILE A 193 10.43 19.61 6.71
N ASP A 194 11.41 18.86 6.18
CA ASP A 194 12.76 18.75 6.73
C ASP A 194 13.78 19.07 5.63
N ASP A 195 14.14 20.34 5.51
CA ASP A 195 15.12 20.83 4.53
C ASP A 195 16.55 20.36 4.80
N HIS A 196 16.87 20.03 6.06
CA HIS A 196 18.19 19.57 6.49
C HIS A 196 18.22 18.06 6.78
N CYS A 197 17.35 17.29 6.12
CA CYS A 197 17.24 15.86 6.35
C CYS A 197 18.58 15.12 6.13
N PRO A 198 19.16 14.52 7.19
CA PRO A 198 20.50 13.92 7.10
C PRO A 198 20.50 12.64 6.25
N VAL A 199 19.38 11.90 6.22
CA VAL A 199 19.21 10.74 5.34
C VAL A 199 19.22 11.15 3.87
N ARG A 200 18.58 12.27 3.52
CA ARG A 200 18.59 12.82 2.16
C ARG A 200 20.01 13.18 1.73
N ALA A 201 20.75 13.89 2.58
CA ALA A 201 22.14 14.25 2.31
C ALA A 201 23.02 13.01 2.10
N CYS A 202 22.88 11.98 2.94
CA CYS A 202 23.61 10.73 2.82
C CYS A 202 23.31 9.96 1.52
N VAL A 203 22.03 9.83 1.15
CA VAL A 203 21.62 9.15 -0.09
C VAL A 203 22.20 9.85 -1.32
N LEU A 204 22.15 11.18 -1.36
CA LEU A 204 22.76 11.97 -2.43
C LEU A 204 24.29 11.82 -2.49
N HIS A 205 24.96 11.91 -1.34
CA HIS A 205 26.40 11.76 -1.25
C HIS A 205 26.88 10.36 -1.68
N ARG A 206 26.20 9.31 -1.20
CA ARG A 206 26.51 7.91 -1.55
C ARG A 206 26.05 7.52 -2.96
N LYS A 207 25.29 8.37 -3.66
CA LYS A 207 24.75 8.13 -5.01
C LYS A 207 23.93 6.85 -5.12
N ILE A 208 23.19 6.52 -4.07
CA ILE A 208 22.23 5.41 -4.06
C ILE A 208 20.81 5.93 -4.29
N ILE A 209 19.88 5.07 -4.69
CA ILE A 209 18.50 5.48 -4.94
C ILE A 209 17.78 5.79 -3.62
N ASN A 210 17.88 4.89 -2.64
CA ASN A 210 17.28 5.01 -1.32
C ASN A 210 17.99 4.08 -0.31
N CYS A 211 17.59 4.14 0.96
CA CYS A 211 18.20 3.33 2.03
C CYS A 211 18.18 1.80 1.79
N SER A 212 17.29 1.24 0.96
CA SER A 212 17.30 -0.20 0.65
C SER A 212 18.57 -0.66 -0.09
N GLU A 213 19.30 0.24 -0.73
CA GLU A 213 20.57 -0.06 -1.42
C GLU A 213 21.78 0.10 -0.51
N CYS A 214 21.60 0.65 0.70
CA CYS A 214 22.70 0.82 1.63
C CYS A 214 23.07 -0.53 2.27
N LYS A 215 24.37 -0.89 2.23
CA LYS A 215 24.88 -2.10 2.89
C LYS A 215 24.78 -2.04 4.42
N GLU A 216 24.89 -0.84 4.98
CA GLU A 216 24.78 -0.60 6.43
C GLU A 216 23.32 -0.47 6.90
N TYR A 217 22.32 -0.55 6.00
CA TYR A 217 20.92 -0.46 6.40
C TYR A 217 20.49 -1.70 7.21
N PRO A 218 19.79 -1.53 8.36
CA PRO A 218 19.42 -0.24 8.97
C PRO A 218 20.56 0.35 9.82
N CYS A 219 21.03 1.56 9.49
CA CYS A 219 22.07 2.27 10.24
C CYS A 219 21.50 3.34 11.16
N SER A 220 22.30 3.84 12.10
CA SER A 220 21.91 4.92 13.04
C SER A 220 21.34 6.15 12.34
N LEU A 221 21.90 6.53 11.19
CA LEU A 221 21.41 7.66 10.40
C LEU A 221 19.99 7.43 9.87
N PHE A 222 19.70 6.22 9.36
CA PHE A 222 18.34 5.86 8.92
C PHE A 222 17.35 5.93 10.09
N LEU A 223 17.76 5.45 11.27
CA LEU A 223 16.91 5.43 12.46
C LEU A 223 16.46 6.84 12.90
N THR A 224 17.23 7.89 12.60
CA THR A 224 16.81 9.29 12.86
C THR A 224 15.56 9.74 12.09
N ARG A 225 15.17 8.99 11.04
CA ARG A 225 13.99 9.25 10.21
C ARG A 225 13.18 7.96 9.99
N LYS A 226 13.21 7.06 10.97
CA LYS A 226 12.32 5.90 11.01
C LYS A 226 10.93 6.39 11.44
N GLY A 227 9.91 6.10 10.64
CA GLY A 227 8.52 6.27 11.06
C GLY A 227 8.00 5.04 11.79
N LEU A 228 6.82 5.17 12.39
CA LEU A 228 6.21 4.10 13.18
C LEU A 228 5.57 3.03 12.30
N SER A 229 5.72 1.78 12.71
CA SER A 229 4.86 0.67 12.28
C SER A 229 3.46 0.75 12.90
N TYR A 230 2.52 -0.08 12.44
CA TYR A 230 1.16 -0.12 13.00
C TYR A 230 1.19 -0.49 14.47
N GLU A 231 1.97 -1.52 14.83
CA GLU A 231 2.13 -1.99 16.20
C GLU A 231 2.70 -0.89 17.11
N GLU A 232 3.71 -0.15 16.64
CA GLU A 232 4.32 0.95 17.41
C GLU A 232 3.37 2.13 17.59
N ALA A 233 2.64 2.51 16.54
CA ALA A 233 1.63 3.55 16.64
C ALA A 233 0.51 3.16 17.62
N ASN A 234 0.01 1.92 17.52
CA ASN A 234 -1.07 1.43 18.36
C ASN A 234 -0.67 1.28 19.85
N GLN A 235 0.63 1.23 20.16
CA GLN A 235 1.14 1.28 21.54
C GLN A 235 1.12 2.70 22.13
N ILE A 236 1.17 3.73 21.29
CA ILE A 236 1.09 5.14 21.72
C ILE A 236 -0.37 5.52 21.96
N GLU A 237 -1.21 5.30 20.94
CA GLU A 237 -2.65 5.57 20.99
C GLU A 237 -3.36 4.54 20.11
N GLU A 238 -4.49 3.99 20.58
CA GLU A 238 -5.25 3.00 19.81
C GLU A 238 -5.67 3.60 18.47
N ILE A 239 -5.28 2.94 17.37
CA ILE A 239 -5.50 3.43 16.02
C ILE A 239 -6.15 2.35 15.16
N ASP A 240 -7.27 2.69 14.52
CA ASP A 240 -7.86 1.80 13.55
C ASP A 240 -7.02 1.73 12.27
N VAL A 241 -7.19 0.63 11.56
CA VAL A 241 -6.41 0.29 10.37
C VAL A 241 -6.50 1.40 9.32
N ALA A 242 -7.69 1.96 9.08
CA ALA A 242 -7.89 3.00 8.07
C ALA A 242 -7.20 4.31 8.44
N ASN A 243 -7.24 4.71 9.72
CA ASN A 243 -6.54 5.90 10.20
C ASN A 243 -5.02 5.74 10.11
N TYR A 244 -4.49 4.55 10.44
CA TYR A 244 -3.07 4.27 10.22
C TYR A 244 -2.69 4.39 8.73
N TYR A 245 -3.48 3.80 7.82
CA TYR A 245 -3.25 3.94 6.37
C TYR A 245 -3.25 5.40 5.91
N ASN A 246 -4.20 6.20 6.39
CA ASN A 246 -4.38 7.56 5.95
C ASN A 246 -3.29 8.52 6.43
N TYR A 247 -2.80 8.32 7.66
CA TYR A 247 -1.97 9.33 8.33
C TYR A 247 -0.56 8.85 8.68
N LEU A 248 -0.31 7.54 8.82
CA LEU A 248 0.98 7.03 9.29
C LEU A 248 1.69 6.09 8.31
N MET A 249 0.96 5.34 7.48
CA MET A 249 1.53 4.34 6.55
C MET A 249 2.52 4.94 5.52
N ALA A 250 2.34 6.22 5.17
CA ALA A 250 3.30 6.96 4.35
C ALA A 250 4.71 6.96 4.96
N PHE A 251 4.81 6.87 6.29
CA PHE A 251 6.02 6.98 7.08
C PHE A 251 6.57 5.63 7.57
N ASP A 252 5.84 4.52 7.39
CA ASP A 252 6.33 3.18 7.76
C ASP A 252 7.42 2.69 6.78
N ASN A 253 8.57 3.35 6.82
CA ASN A 253 9.69 3.05 5.93
C ASN A 253 10.42 1.78 6.31
N LYS A 254 10.60 1.50 7.61
CA LYS A 254 11.41 0.35 8.03
C LYS A 254 10.76 -0.96 7.58
N SER A 255 9.46 -1.15 7.87
CA SER A 255 8.76 -2.37 7.48
C SER A 255 8.81 -2.57 5.96
N ARG A 256 8.66 -1.50 5.19
CA ARG A 256 8.75 -1.51 3.72
C ARG A 256 10.14 -1.86 3.20
N LEU A 257 11.17 -1.17 3.69
CA LEU A 257 12.54 -1.40 3.25
C LEU A 257 13.06 -2.79 3.66
N ASP A 258 12.64 -3.31 4.81
CA ASP A 258 12.95 -4.66 5.26
C ASP A 258 12.37 -5.72 4.31
N ARG A 259 11.12 -5.53 3.83
CA ARG A 259 10.51 -6.40 2.82
C ARG A 259 11.24 -6.34 1.49
N ILE A 260 11.60 -5.14 1.03
CA ILE A 260 12.37 -4.96 -0.20
C ILE A 260 13.73 -5.66 -0.11
N LYS A 261 14.40 -5.60 1.06
CA LYS A 261 15.67 -6.29 1.27
C LYS A 261 15.53 -7.81 1.32
N LYS A 262 14.45 -8.34 1.92
CA LYS A 262 14.19 -9.79 1.93
C LYS A 262 13.85 -10.36 0.56
N GLY A 263 13.28 -9.55 -0.33
CA GLY A 263 12.93 -9.94 -1.70
C GLY A 263 14.01 -9.70 -2.75
N LYS A 264 15.20 -9.21 -2.35
CA LYS A 264 16.40 -9.10 -3.21
C LYS A 264 17.32 -10.27 -2.93
#